data_AF-A0A938GD96-F1
#
_entry.id   AF-A0A938GD96-F1
#
_cell.length_a   1.000
_cell.length_b   1.000
_cell.length_c   1.000
_cell.angle_alpha   90.00
_cell.angle_beta   90.00
_cell.angle_gamma   90.00
#
_symmetry.space_group_name_H-M   'P 1'
#
loop_
_entity.id
_entity.type
_entity.pdbx_description
1 polymer ?
#
loop_
_entity_poly.entity_id
_entity_poly.type
_entity_poly.pdbx_seq_one_letter_code
_entity_poly.pdbx_strand_id
1 'polypeptide(L)'
;MELKEQSPGRTLARLLGDTAHVSGLAIRLARQSGAGDRLADWLFKIAVQRGASHYEREFDSSLPPDNPAISDEEIGIALCLEEHQYRLDYLRVAGQFLSSPRVNAVRLCRLAIQERCEPVLLHIARIAEKYAPEQQPWAYLRNQLPPRRVPRTDALPHWTRLVSYSGITREGPPRTDWLSRHE
;
A
#
# COMPACT_ATOMS: atom_id res chain seq x y z
N MET A 1 -34.12 19.45 -9.92
CA MET A 1 -33.21 18.31 -9.71
C MET A 1 -31.98 18.85 -9.00
N GLU A 2 -31.93 18.72 -7.68
CA GLU A 2 -30.73 19.05 -6.92
C GLU A 2 -29.72 17.92 -7.14
N LEU A 3 -28.68 18.21 -7.93
CA LEU A 3 -27.45 17.44 -7.91
C LEU A 3 -26.86 17.65 -6.52
N LYS A 4 -27.13 16.71 -5.61
CA LYS A 4 -26.34 16.55 -4.40
C LYS A 4 -24.91 16.27 -4.86
N GLU A 5 -24.10 17.32 -4.96
CA GLU A 5 -22.65 17.21 -4.99
C GLU A 5 -22.26 16.46 -3.71
N GLN A 6 -22.12 15.14 -3.83
CA GLN A 6 -21.39 14.36 -2.86
C GLN A 6 -20.02 15.01 -2.79
N SER A 7 -19.69 15.66 -1.67
CA SER A 7 -18.35 16.20 -1.46
C SER A 7 -17.36 15.08 -1.75
N PRO A 8 -16.56 15.15 -2.83
CA PRO A 8 -15.68 14.06 -3.18
C PRO A 8 -14.71 13.92 -2.01
N GLY A 9 -14.71 12.74 -1.38
CA GLY A 9 -13.81 12.45 -0.27
C GLY A 9 -12.40 12.86 -0.67
N ARG A 10 -11.67 13.54 0.22
CA ARG A 10 -10.32 14.03 -0.10
C ARG A 10 -9.47 12.83 -0.54
N THR A 11 -8.94 12.86 -1.76
CA THR A 11 -8.01 11.83 -2.26
C THR A 11 -6.64 12.01 -1.62
N LEU A 12 -5.80 10.97 -1.69
CA LEU A 12 -4.43 11.06 -1.19
C LEU A 12 -3.64 12.15 -1.94
N ALA A 13 -3.76 12.23 -3.28
CA ALA A 13 -3.12 13.27 -4.09
C ALA A 13 -3.44 14.68 -3.56
N ARG A 14 -4.73 14.95 -3.30
CA ARG A 14 -5.16 16.26 -2.78
C ARG A 14 -4.55 16.60 -1.43
N LEU A 15 -4.34 15.61 -0.56
CA LEU A 15 -3.72 15.82 0.76
C LEU A 15 -2.21 15.97 0.68
N LEU A 16 -1.56 15.29 -0.26
CA LEU A 16 -0.14 15.47 -0.58
C LEU A 16 0.13 16.84 -1.24
N GLY A 17 -0.91 17.54 -1.69
CA GLY A 17 -0.80 18.79 -2.44
C GLY A 17 -0.43 18.55 -3.90
N ASP A 18 -0.78 17.39 -4.43
CA ASP A 18 -0.39 16.92 -5.76
C ASP A 18 -1.60 16.71 -6.68
N THR A 19 -1.32 16.58 -7.97
CA THR A 19 -2.31 16.24 -8.99
C THR A 19 -2.53 14.73 -9.05
N ALA A 20 -3.79 14.30 -8.96
CA ALA A 20 -4.12 12.88 -9.08
C ALA A 20 -3.68 12.33 -10.44
N HIS A 21 -2.87 11.29 -10.40
CA HIS A 21 -2.54 10.47 -11.57
C HIS A 21 -3.75 9.61 -11.94
N VAL A 22 -4.11 9.53 -13.22
CA VAL A 22 -5.10 8.55 -13.70
C VAL A 22 -4.36 7.25 -13.97
N SER A 23 -4.57 6.25 -13.12
CA SER A 23 -3.80 5.01 -13.17
C SER A 23 -4.28 4.07 -14.29
N GLY A 24 -3.41 3.83 -15.26
CA GLY A 24 -3.63 2.78 -16.27
C GLY A 24 -3.67 1.39 -15.66
N LEU A 25 -2.86 1.16 -14.61
CA LEU A 25 -2.90 -0.07 -13.81
C LEU A 25 -4.27 -0.26 -13.16
N ALA A 26 -4.82 0.74 -12.46
CA ALA A 26 -6.11 0.62 -11.80
C ALA A 26 -7.24 0.27 -12.77
N ILE A 27 -7.28 0.94 -13.93
CA ILE A 27 -8.28 0.65 -14.97
C ILE A 27 -8.18 -0.80 -15.42
N ARG A 28 -6.97 -1.31 -15.65
CA ARG A 28 -6.75 -2.70 -16.05
C ARG A 28 -7.14 -3.67 -14.94
N LEU A 29 -6.75 -3.41 -13.70
CA LEU A 29 -7.04 -4.28 -12.56
C LEU A 29 -8.54 -4.33 -12.25
N ALA A 30 -9.25 -3.20 -12.32
CA ALA A 30 -10.70 -3.15 -12.15
C ALA A 30 -11.43 -4.06 -13.16
N ARG A 31 -10.95 -4.09 -14.40
CA ARG A 31 -11.49 -4.97 -15.46
C ARG A 31 -11.12 -6.43 -15.24
N GLN A 32 -9.86 -6.72 -14.93
CA GLN A 32 -9.36 -8.10 -14.77
C GLN A 32 -9.88 -8.79 -13.50
N SER A 33 -10.14 -8.03 -12.44
CA SER A 33 -10.75 -8.53 -11.20
C SER A 33 -12.27 -8.62 -11.27
N GLY A 34 -12.92 -7.82 -12.14
CA GLY A 34 -14.37 -7.62 -12.11
C GLY A 34 -14.84 -6.74 -10.95
N ALA A 35 -13.93 -6.10 -10.21
CA ALA A 35 -14.28 -5.29 -9.04
C ALA A 35 -14.86 -3.91 -9.39
N GLY A 36 -14.58 -3.39 -10.59
CA GLY A 36 -15.07 -2.08 -11.04
C GLY A 36 -14.73 -0.97 -10.04
N ASP A 37 -15.75 -0.21 -9.62
CA ASP A 37 -15.62 0.89 -8.66
C ASP A 37 -15.23 0.43 -7.24
N ARG A 38 -15.28 -0.88 -6.96
CA ARG A 38 -14.90 -1.48 -5.68
C ARG A 38 -13.46 -2.00 -5.69
N LEU A 39 -12.64 -1.58 -6.66
CA LEU A 39 -11.26 -2.03 -6.81
C LEU A 39 -10.46 -1.90 -5.51
N ALA A 40 -10.53 -0.76 -4.80
CA ALA A 40 -9.75 -0.54 -3.58
C ALA A 40 -10.07 -1.56 -2.47
N ASP A 41 -11.35 -1.90 -2.30
CA ASP A 41 -11.77 -2.90 -1.29
C ASP A 41 -11.38 -4.32 -1.72
N TRP A 42 -11.47 -4.63 -3.02
CA TRP A 42 -10.97 -5.89 -3.57
C TRP A 42 -9.46 -6.03 -3.37
N LEU A 43 -8.66 -5.00 -3.68
CA LEU A 43 -7.21 -4.99 -3.48
C LEU A 43 -6.84 -5.25 -2.02
N PHE A 44 -7.55 -4.62 -1.07
CA PHE A 44 -7.34 -4.86 0.36
C PHE A 44 -7.61 -6.32 0.71
N LYS A 45 -8.78 -6.84 0.31
CA LYS A 45 -9.16 -8.23 0.53
C LYS A 45 -8.08 -9.19 0.01
N ILE A 46 -7.63 -8.98 -1.22
CA ILE A 46 -6.62 -9.84 -1.84
C ILE A 46 -5.28 -9.75 -1.11
N ALA A 47 -4.81 -8.55 -0.74
CA ALA A 47 -3.57 -8.41 0.01
C ALA A 47 -3.61 -9.15 1.36
N VAL A 48 -4.75 -9.10 2.07
CA VAL A 48 -4.96 -9.88 3.30
C VAL A 48 -4.96 -11.38 3.02
N GLN A 49 -5.77 -11.84 2.06
CA GLN A 49 -5.84 -13.26 1.67
C GLN A 49 -4.49 -13.82 1.25
N ARG A 50 -3.64 -12.99 0.64
CA ARG A 50 -2.31 -13.36 0.20
C ARG A 50 -1.23 -13.23 1.28
N GLY A 51 -1.52 -12.72 2.48
CA GLY A 51 -0.58 -12.76 3.61
C GLY A 51 -0.42 -11.48 4.43
N ALA A 52 -1.15 -10.39 4.15
CA ALA A 52 -1.17 -9.19 5.00
C ALA A 52 -2.09 -9.37 6.23
N SER A 53 -1.86 -10.45 6.98
CA SER A 53 -2.77 -10.95 8.03
C SER A 53 -2.93 -10.03 9.24
N HIS A 54 -2.04 -9.06 9.45
CA HIS A 54 -2.20 -8.10 10.54
C HIS A 54 -3.47 -7.25 10.38
N TYR A 55 -3.95 -7.13 9.13
CA TYR A 55 -5.14 -6.36 8.77
C TYR A 55 -6.34 -7.25 8.43
N GLU A 56 -6.32 -8.51 8.89
CA GLU A 56 -7.42 -9.43 8.71
C GLU A 56 -8.73 -8.88 9.29
N ARG A 57 -9.80 -9.02 8.52
CA ARG A 57 -11.15 -8.58 8.85
C ARG A 57 -12.17 -9.25 7.95
N GLU A 58 -13.44 -9.09 8.28
CA GLU A 58 -14.53 -9.50 7.39
C GLU A 58 -14.58 -8.61 6.15
N PHE A 59 -14.71 -9.24 4.99
CA PHE A 59 -14.90 -8.57 3.70
C PHE A 59 -16.25 -8.95 3.13
N ASP A 60 -16.83 -8.05 2.34
CA ASP A 60 -18.07 -8.32 1.63
C ASP A 60 -17.89 -9.53 0.69
N SER A 61 -18.76 -10.53 0.86
CA SER A 61 -18.75 -11.79 0.12
C SER A 61 -19.06 -11.60 -1.37
N SER A 62 -19.66 -10.48 -1.76
CA SER A 62 -19.89 -10.12 -3.16
C SER A 62 -18.66 -9.59 -3.89
N LEU A 63 -17.56 -9.30 -3.18
CA LEU A 63 -16.30 -8.96 -3.84
C LEU A 63 -15.76 -10.17 -4.62
N PRO A 64 -15.26 -9.97 -5.85
CA PRO A 64 -14.69 -11.05 -6.65
C PRO A 64 -13.61 -11.85 -5.91
N PRO A 65 -13.37 -13.12 -6.30
CA PRO A 65 -12.28 -13.92 -5.76
C PRO A 65 -10.91 -13.35 -6.18
N ASP A 66 -9.85 -13.95 -5.64
CA ASP A 66 -8.49 -13.66 -6.09
C ASP A 66 -8.31 -14.04 -7.57
N ASN A 67 -7.51 -13.24 -8.28
CA ASN A 67 -7.05 -13.54 -9.63
C ASN A 67 -5.52 -13.72 -9.60
N PRO A 68 -5.01 -14.96 -9.58
CA PRO A 68 -3.58 -15.27 -9.49
C PRO A 68 -2.73 -14.73 -10.64
N ALA A 69 -3.34 -14.33 -11.76
CA ALA A 69 -2.61 -13.72 -12.87
C ALA A 69 -2.15 -12.29 -12.57
N ILE A 70 -2.76 -11.63 -11.58
CA ILE A 70 -2.35 -10.30 -11.10
C ILE A 70 -1.26 -10.48 -10.05
N SER A 71 -0.10 -9.85 -10.28
CA SER A 71 1.07 -10.05 -9.41
C SER A 71 0.98 -9.27 -8.10
N ASP A 72 1.76 -9.68 -7.11
CA ASP A 72 1.79 -9.00 -5.80
C ASP A 72 2.32 -7.55 -5.92
N GLU A 73 3.26 -7.29 -6.82
CA GLU A 73 3.71 -5.92 -7.09
C GLU A 73 2.57 -5.04 -7.61
N GLU A 74 1.72 -5.59 -8.49
CA GLU A 74 0.58 -4.85 -9.05
C GLU A 74 -0.46 -4.55 -7.99
N ILE A 75 -0.80 -5.52 -7.13
CA ILE A 75 -1.73 -5.30 -6.01
C ILE A 75 -1.16 -4.25 -5.04
N GLY A 76 0.11 -4.37 -4.66
CA GLY A 76 0.74 -3.45 -3.72
C GLY A 76 0.87 -2.02 -4.24
N ILE A 77 1.21 -1.83 -5.52
CA ILE A 77 1.22 -0.51 -6.17
C ILE A 77 -0.18 0.05 -6.26
N ALA A 78 -1.15 -0.77 -6.67
CA ALA A 78 -2.52 -0.33 -6.80
C ALA A 78 -3.10 0.13 -5.46
N LEU A 79 -2.71 -0.46 -4.32
CA LEU A 79 -3.07 0.03 -2.98
C LEU A 79 -2.45 1.40 -2.63
N CYS A 80 -1.34 1.76 -3.27
CA CYS A 80 -0.61 3.00 -3.02
C CYS A 80 -1.03 4.18 -3.90
N LEU A 81 -1.96 3.97 -4.84
CA LEU A 81 -2.36 4.99 -5.81
C LEU A 81 -2.97 6.21 -5.12
N GLU A 82 -2.52 7.38 -5.56
CA GLU A 82 -2.94 8.64 -4.95
C GLU A 82 -4.37 9.07 -5.35
N GLU A 83 -4.94 8.43 -6.37
CA GLU A 83 -6.33 8.63 -6.83
C GLU A 83 -7.37 8.06 -5.86
N HIS A 84 -6.98 7.13 -4.99
CA HIS A 84 -7.89 6.56 -4.00
C HIS A 84 -8.38 7.60 -3.00
N GLN A 85 -9.59 7.35 -2.48
CA GLN A 85 -10.06 8.07 -1.30
C GLN A 85 -9.05 7.91 -0.16
N TYR A 86 -8.76 9.00 0.55
CA TYR A 86 -7.77 8.98 1.61
C TYR A 86 -8.16 8.02 2.74
N ARG A 87 -7.56 6.84 2.71
CA ARG A 87 -7.66 5.81 3.73
C ARG A 87 -6.27 5.23 3.96
N LEU A 88 -5.67 5.59 5.10
CA LEU A 88 -4.33 5.14 5.47
C LEU A 88 -4.20 3.62 5.55
N ASP A 89 -5.29 2.89 5.75
CA ASP A 89 -5.26 1.44 5.85
C ASP A 89 -4.79 0.78 4.54
N TYR A 90 -5.05 1.38 3.37
CA TYR A 90 -4.51 0.87 2.10
C TYR A 90 -2.98 0.91 2.08
N LEU A 91 -2.40 2.02 2.52
CA LEU A 91 -0.94 2.19 2.58
C LEU A 91 -0.30 1.29 3.64
N ARG A 92 -0.98 1.09 4.77
CA ARG A 92 -0.56 0.21 5.86
C ARG A 92 -0.53 -1.26 5.42
N VAL A 93 -1.60 -1.71 4.77
CA VAL A 93 -1.68 -3.05 4.16
C VAL A 93 -0.62 -3.22 3.10
N ALA A 94 -0.43 -2.25 2.20
CA ALA A 94 0.61 -2.30 1.18
C ALA A 94 2.00 -2.44 1.80
N GLY A 95 2.27 -1.72 2.89
CA GLY A 95 3.52 -1.84 3.66
C GLY A 95 3.78 -3.27 4.15
N GLN A 96 2.81 -3.92 4.80
CA GLN A 96 3.00 -5.31 5.21
C GLN A 96 3.08 -6.25 4.01
N PHE A 97 2.15 -6.11 3.06
CA PHE A 97 2.01 -7.00 1.92
C PHE A 97 3.25 -7.04 1.03
N LEU A 98 3.81 -5.86 0.72
CA LEU A 98 5.01 -5.73 -0.10
C LEU A 98 6.28 -6.15 0.65
N SER A 99 6.25 -6.34 1.96
CA SER A 99 7.39 -6.79 2.78
C SER A 99 7.69 -8.29 2.64
N SER A 100 7.38 -8.87 1.49
CA SER A 100 7.66 -10.27 1.18
C SER A 100 8.97 -10.39 0.39
N PRO A 101 9.85 -11.36 0.72
CA PRO A 101 11.04 -11.64 -0.06
C PRO A 101 10.74 -12.12 -1.49
N ARG A 102 9.50 -12.56 -1.77
CA ARG A 102 9.07 -13.01 -3.11
C ARG A 102 8.74 -11.84 -4.04
N VAL A 103 8.59 -10.62 -3.50
CA VAL A 103 8.29 -9.42 -4.29
C VAL A 103 9.50 -9.04 -5.13
N ASN A 104 9.29 -8.92 -6.44
CA ASN A 104 10.30 -8.50 -7.38
C ASN A 104 10.53 -6.98 -7.28
N ALA A 105 11.59 -6.59 -6.55
CA ALA A 105 11.91 -5.19 -6.29
C ALA A 105 12.16 -4.36 -7.56
N VAL A 106 12.72 -4.95 -8.63
CA VAL A 106 12.95 -4.27 -9.92
C VAL A 106 11.63 -3.93 -10.59
N ARG A 107 10.71 -4.90 -10.65
CA ARG A 107 9.35 -4.69 -11.20
C ARG A 107 8.59 -3.67 -10.37
N LEU A 108 8.64 -3.79 -9.05
CA LEU A 108 8.00 -2.85 -8.13
C LEU A 108 8.49 -1.42 -8.34
N CYS A 109 9.81 -1.22 -8.48
CA CYS A 109 10.41 0.08 -8.76
C CYS A 109 9.88 0.69 -10.07
N ARG A 110 9.82 -0.11 -11.14
CA ARG A 110 9.29 0.35 -12.45
C ARG A 110 7.82 0.76 -12.36
N LEU A 111 6.99 -0.05 -11.71
CA LEU A 111 5.58 0.25 -11.52
C LEU A 111 5.38 1.50 -10.67
N ALA A 112 6.19 1.68 -9.61
CA ALA A 112 6.12 2.86 -8.76
C ALA A 112 6.36 4.16 -9.53
N ILE A 113 7.30 4.17 -10.48
CA ILE A 113 7.57 5.32 -11.33
C ILE A 113 6.40 5.55 -12.30
N GLN A 114 5.92 4.49 -12.95
CA GLN A 114 4.81 4.57 -13.91
C GLN A 114 3.54 5.13 -13.28
N GLU A 115 3.25 4.69 -12.04
CA GLU A 115 2.04 5.01 -11.30
C GLU A 115 2.23 6.13 -10.26
N ARG A 116 3.38 6.82 -10.30
CA ARG A 116 3.74 7.95 -9.43
C ARG A 116 3.67 7.69 -7.92
N CYS A 117 3.87 6.44 -7.52
CA CYS A 117 3.82 5.99 -6.13
C CYS A 117 5.15 6.16 -5.38
N GLU A 118 6.15 6.83 -5.97
CA GLU A 118 7.48 6.98 -5.37
C GLU A 118 7.47 7.65 -3.99
N PRO A 119 6.71 8.74 -3.75
CA PRO A 119 6.68 9.38 -2.44
C PRO A 119 6.17 8.44 -1.34
N VAL A 120 5.14 7.65 -1.65
CA VAL A 120 4.54 6.69 -0.72
C VAL A 120 5.52 5.56 -0.43
N LEU A 121 6.08 4.92 -1.45
CA LEU A 121 6.98 3.80 -1.26
C LEU A 121 8.30 4.21 -0.60
N LEU A 122 8.87 5.36 -0.95
CA LEU A 122 10.08 5.87 -0.29
C LEU A 122 9.81 6.22 1.18
N HIS A 123 8.62 6.72 1.52
CA HIS A 123 8.24 6.95 2.91
C HIS A 123 8.20 5.64 3.71
N ILE A 124 7.53 4.61 3.18
CA ILE A 124 7.50 3.28 3.81
C ILE A 124 8.92 2.72 3.91
N ALA A 125 9.71 2.79 2.85
CA ALA A 125 11.06 2.25 2.81
C ALA A 125 12.01 2.94 3.79
N ARG A 126 11.88 4.26 4.00
CA ARG A 126 12.63 5.03 5.02
C ARG A 126 12.26 4.63 6.44
N ILE A 127 10.99 4.33 6.69
CA ILE A 127 10.59 3.80 8.01
C ILE A 127 11.16 2.40 8.19
N ALA A 128 11.06 1.54 7.16
CA ALA A 128 11.61 0.19 7.19
C ALA A 128 13.12 0.18 7.46
N GLU A 129 13.88 1.18 6.99
CA GLU A 129 15.32 1.30 7.24
C GLU A 129 15.68 1.23 8.73
N LYS A 130 14.84 1.82 9.59
CA LYS A 130 15.07 1.85 11.04
C LYS A 130 14.85 0.51 11.73
N TYR A 131 13.92 -0.31 11.22
CA TYR A 131 13.43 -1.53 11.91
C TYR A 131 13.85 -2.83 11.19
N ALA A 132 14.08 -2.76 9.89
CA ALA A 132 14.43 -3.88 9.01
C ALA A 132 15.32 -3.37 7.84
N PRO A 133 16.56 -2.92 8.11
CA PRO A 133 17.40 -2.24 7.13
C PRO A 133 17.72 -3.10 5.90
N GLU A 134 17.89 -4.40 6.06
CA GLU A 134 18.27 -5.29 4.94
C GLU A 134 17.05 -5.87 4.20
N GLN A 135 15.83 -5.61 4.70
CA GLN A 135 14.61 -6.22 4.18
C GLN A 135 14.34 -5.78 2.74
N GLN A 136 14.21 -6.78 1.85
CA GLN A 136 13.70 -6.58 0.50
C GLN A 136 12.16 -6.56 0.50
N PRO A 137 11.53 -5.77 -0.38
CA PRO A 137 12.12 -4.95 -1.45
C PRO A 137 12.57 -3.55 -1.00
N TRP A 138 12.37 -3.18 0.26
CA TRP A 138 12.58 -1.80 0.75
C TRP A 138 14.01 -1.31 0.61
N ALA A 139 15.00 -2.15 0.92
CA ALA A 139 16.40 -1.83 0.75
C ALA A 139 16.75 -1.50 -0.72
N TYR A 140 16.22 -2.26 -1.67
CA TYR A 140 16.38 -1.95 -3.09
C TYR A 140 15.72 -0.63 -3.48
N LEU A 141 14.48 -0.39 -3.05
CA LEU A 141 13.75 0.83 -3.41
C LEU A 141 14.44 2.09 -2.88
N ARG A 142 14.99 2.08 -1.66
CA ARG A 142 15.75 3.23 -1.13
C ARG A 142 16.93 3.63 -2.01
N ASN A 143 17.56 2.65 -2.66
CA ASN A 143 18.76 2.87 -3.47
C ASN A 143 18.43 3.19 -4.94
N GLN A 144 17.27 2.74 -5.45
CA GLN A 144 16.99 2.72 -6.89
C GLN A 144 15.81 3.59 -7.31
N LEU A 145 14.86 3.86 -6.40
CA LEU A 145 13.66 4.61 -6.73
C LEU A 145 13.96 6.12 -6.68
N PRO A 146 13.81 6.86 -7.78
CA PRO A 146 14.12 8.28 -7.79
C PRO A 146 13.14 9.05 -6.88
N PRO A 147 13.63 9.96 -6.03
CA PRO A 147 12.75 10.72 -5.15
C PRO A 147 11.92 11.73 -5.96
N ARG A 148 10.60 11.63 -5.82
CA ARG A 148 9.64 12.62 -6.29
C ARG A 148 9.21 13.50 -5.12
N ARG A 149 9.27 14.82 -5.29
CA ARG A 149 8.85 15.76 -4.23
C ARG A 149 7.34 15.92 -4.26
N VAL A 150 6.72 15.81 -3.09
CA VAL A 150 5.32 16.21 -2.86
C VAL A 150 5.29 17.34 -1.82
N PRO A 151 4.39 18.33 -1.95
CA PRO A 151 4.32 19.46 -1.02
C PRO A 151 4.10 19.09 0.45
N ARG A 152 3.41 17.98 0.71
CA ARG A 152 3.03 17.55 2.05
C ARG A 152 3.25 16.06 2.25
N THR A 153 3.89 15.69 3.35
CA THR A 153 4.12 14.29 3.75
C THR A 153 3.41 13.92 5.06
N ASP A 154 2.79 14.88 5.73
CA ASP A 154 2.02 14.68 6.97
C ASP A 154 0.76 13.84 6.76
N ALA A 155 0.33 13.68 5.52
CA ALA A 155 -0.75 12.78 5.14
C ALA A 155 -0.33 11.30 5.07
N LEU A 156 0.96 10.95 5.16
CA LEU A 156 1.42 9.56 5.07
C LEU A 156 1.35 8.84 6.42
N PRO A 157 1.33 7.49 6.46
CA PRO A 157 1.21 6.74 7.71
C PRO A 157 2.33 7.07 8.70
N HIS A 158 1.95 7.29 9.96
CA HIS A 158 2.92 7.33 11.05
C HIS A 158 3.60 5.97 11.23
N TRP A 159 4.88 5.94 11.60
CA TRP A 159 5.68 4.72 11.68
C TRP A 159 5.09 3.63 12.58
N THR A 160 4.41 4.00 13.67
CA THR A 160 3.76 3.07 14.60
C THR A 160 2.67 2.22 13.95
N ARG A 161 2.22 2.58 12.74
CA ARG A 161 1.21 1.85 11.98
C ARG A 161 1.80 0.87 10.96
N LEU A 162 3.12 0.74 10.90
CA LEU A 162 3.84 -0.16 9.98
C LEU A 162 4.69 -1.19 10.74
N VAL A 163 4.64 -1.17 12.07
CA VAL A 163 5.39 -2.05 12.96
C VAL A 163 4.45 -2.69 13.96
N SER A 164 4.81 -3.89 14.41
CA SER A 164 4.24 -4.51 15.60
C SER A 164 5.03 -4.07 16.83
N TYR A 165 4.34 -3.79 17.93
CA TYR A 165 4.95 -3.50 19.22
C TYR A 165 4.53 -4.57 20.22
N SER A 166 5.46 -5.39 20.69
CA SER A 166 5.21 -6.22 21.86
C SER A 166 5.34 -5.35 23.10
N GLY A 167 4.35 -5.41 23.99
CA GLY A 167 4.47 -4.84 25.33
C GLY A 167 5.56 -5.55 26.14
N ILE A 168 5.66 -5.25 27.44
CA ILE A 168 6.50 -6.07 28.34
C ILE A 168 5.90 -7.48 28.35
N THR A 169 6.63 -8.45 27.81
CA THR A 169 6.23 -9.87 27.84
C THR A 169 7.08 -10.60 28.88
N ARG A 170 6.67 -11.83 29.22
CA ARG A 170 7.49 -12.74 30.05
C ARG A 170 8.87 -13.04 29.43
N GLU A 171 9.01 -12.83 28.12
CA GLU A 171 10.21 -13.17 27.35
C GLU A 171 11.22 -12.02 27.25
N GLY A 172 10.92 -10.82 27.77
CA GLY A 172 11.89 -9.74 27.87
C GLY A 172 11.33 -8.34 27.62
N PRO A 173 12.23 -7.37 27.34
CA PRO A 173 11.84 -5.98 27.08
C PRO A 173 10.99 -5.87 25.80
N PRO A 174 10.17 -4.80 25.69
CA PRO A 174 9.32 -4.58 24.52
C PRO A 174 10.15 -4.55 23.23
N ARG A 175 9.64 -5.21 22.18
CA ARG A 175 10.27 -5.26 20.86
C ARG A 175 9.37 -4.54 19.85
N THR A 176 10.00 -3.81 18.95
CA THR A 176 9.32 -3.17 17.82
C THR A 176 9.81 -3.84 16.56
N ASP A 177 8.94 -4.62 15.94
CA ASP A 177 9.28 -5.45 14.78
C ASP A 177 8.55 -4.90 13.54
N TRP A 178 9.24 -4.89 12.41
CA TRP A 178 8.63 -4.52 11.14
C TRP A 178 7.51 -5.50 10.76
N LEU A 179 6.37 -4.99 10.29
CA LEU A 179 5.29 -5.85 9.82
C LEU A 179 5.67 -6.45 8.45
N SER A 180 6.03 -7.72 8.46
CA SER A 180 6.27 -8.51 7.25
C SER A 180 5.03 -9.29 6.82
N ARG A 181 4.97 -9.64 5.54
CA ARG A 181 3.93 -10.53 5.01
C ARG A 181 4.10 -11.91 5.64
N HIS A 182 2.98 -12.52 6.03
CA HIS A 182 2.94 -13.91 6.45
C HIS A 182 2.90 -14.80 5.20
N GLU A 183 3.83 -15.75 5.07
CA GLU A 183 3.95 -16.67 3.93
C GLU A 183 3.73 -18.13 4.30
#